data_AF-A0A0F7HLP5-F1
#
_entry.id   AF-A0A0F7HLP5-F1
#
_cell.length_a   1.000
_cell.length_b   1.000
_cell.length_c   1.000
_cell.angle_alpha   90.00
_cell.angle_beta   90.00
_cell.angle_gamma   90.00
#
_symmetry.space_group_name_H-M   'P 1'
#
loop_
_entity.id
_entity.type
_entity.pdbx_description
1 polymer ?
#
loop_
_entity_poly.entity_id
_entity_poly.type
_entity_poly.pdbx_seq_one_letter_code
_entity_poly.pdbx_strand_id
1 'polypeptide(L)' 'MNSISQLLTENIKLALLLIGIVHLISIIVMVLMQHHFHTEEINLLIRGAVARDENYELVIHNELTKAYSFRIK' A
#
# COMPACT_ATOMS: atom_id res chain seq x y z
N MET A 1 -40.76 -19.35 1.14
CA MET A 1 -40.08 -18.03 1.14
C MET A 1 -40.77 -17.16 0.10
N ASN A 2 -41.15 -15.91 0.39
CA ASN A 2 -41.89 -15.07 -0.55
C ASN A 2 -40.94 -14.23 -1.44
N SER A 3 -41.41 -13.74 -2.58
CA SER A 3 -40.57 -13.02 -3.56
C SER A 3 -39.87 -11.79 -2.98
N ILE A 4 -40.49 -11.12 -2.01
CA ILE A 4 -39.91 -9.95 -1.31
C ILE A 4 -38.69 -10.37 -0.46
N SER A 5 -38.82 -11.45 0.32
CA SER A 5 -37.72 -11.98 1.15
C SER A 5 -36.53 -12.48 0.31
N GLN A 6 -36.80 -13.03 -0.88
CA GLN A 6 -35.76 -13.45 -1.81
C GLN A 6 -35.02 -12.24 -2.42
N LEU A 7 -35.76 -11.23 -2.88
CA LEU A 7 -35.18 -10.00 -3.41
C LEU A 7 -34.28 -9.29 -2.39
N LEU A 8 -34.74 -9.20 -1.13
CA LEU A 8 -33.96 -8.60 -0.04
C LEU A 8 -32.65 -9.36 0.21
N THR A 9 -32.71 -10.70 0.22
CA THR A 9 -31.54 -11.54 0.47
C THR A 9 -30.49 -11.39 -0.64
N GLU A 10 -30.91 -11.35 -1.91
CA GLU A 10 -30.00 -11.16 -3.04
C GLU A 10 -29.35 -9.77 -3.04
N ASN A 11 -30.10 -8.71 -2.70
CA ASN A 11 -29.55 -7.37 -2.58
C ASN A 11 -28.53 -7.25 -1.44
N ILE A 12 -28.75 -7.92 -0.31
CA ILE A 12 -27.80 -7.96 0.81
C ILE A 12 -26.51 -8.67 0.39
N LYS A 13 -26.60 -9.82 -0.29
CA LYS A 13 -25.43 -10.53 -0.81
C LYS A 13 -24.62 -9.65 -1.77
N LEU A 14 -25.30 -8.95 -2.68
CA LEU A 14 -24.66 -8.03 -3.61
C LEU A 14 -23.96 -6.87 -2.87
N ALA A 15 -24.61 -6.27 -1.89
CA ALA A 15 -24.02 -5.20 -1.09
C ALA A 15 -22.76 -5.68 -0.35
N LEU A 16 -22.80 -6.86 0.27
CA LEU A 16 -21.65 -7.46 0.94
C LEU A 16 -20.50 -7.75 -0.02
N LEU A 17 -20.80 -8.25 -1.22
CA LEU A 17 -19.80 -8.46 -2.27
C LEU A 17 -19.12 -7.14 -2.65
N LEU A 18 -19.90 -6.09 -2.89
CA LEU A 18 -19.37 -4.77 -3.23
C LEU A 18 -18.49 -4.19 -2.13
N ILE A 19 -18.92 -4.30 -0.86
CA ILE A 19 -18.12 -3.88 0.29
C ILE A 19 -16.79 -4.64 0.31
N GLY A 20 -16.81 -5.96 0.11
CA GLY A 20 -15.60 -6.77 0.06
C GLY A 20 -14.63 -6.34 -1.05
N ILE A 21 -15.17 -6.05 -2.25
CA ILE A 21 -14.36 -5.57 -3.38
C ILE A 21 -13.73 -4.21 -3.07
N VAL A 22 -14.51 -3.27 -2.55
CA VAL A 22 -14.00 -1.94 -2.18
C VAL A 22 -12.90 -2.06 -1.12
N HIS A 23 -13.11 -2.91 -0.10
CA HIS A 23 -12.11 -3.14 0.95
C HIS A 23 -10.80 -3.69 0.38
N LEU A 24 -10.89 -4.67 -0.53
CA LEU A 24 -9.70 -5.24 -1.18
C LEU A 24 -8.96 -4.20 -2.01
N ILE A 25 -9.69 -3.37 -2.78
CA ILE A 25 -9.10 -2.27 -3.56
C ILE A 25 -8.40 -1.28 -2.62
N SER A 26 -9.01 -0.91 -1.49
CA SER A 26 -8.38 0.00 -0.52
C SER A 26 -7.06 -0.54 0.02
N ILE A 27 -6.98 -1.84 0.34
CA ILE A 27 -5.73 -2.47 0.79
C ILE A 27 -4.65 -2.39 -0.30
N ILE A 28 -5.00 -2.69 -1.55
CA ILE A 28 -4.07 -2.61 -2.68
C ILE A 28 -3.56 -1.18 -2.84
N VAL A 29 -4.46 -0.19 -2.81
CA VAL A 29 -4.09 1.23 -2.93
C VAL A 29 -3.16 1.64 -1.79
N MET A 30 -3.44 1.25 -0.54
CA MET A 30 -2.56 1.57 0.59
C MET A 30 -1.15 1.00 0.41
N VAL A 31 -1.02 -0.25 -0.06
CA VAL A 31 0.28 -0.88 -0.31
C VAL A 31 1.04 -0.14 -1.42
N LEU A 32 0.36 0.21 -2.52
CA LEU A 32 0.96 0.96 -3.63
C LEU A 32 1.41 2.35 -3.19
N MET A 33 0.61 3.03 -2.36
CA MET A 33 0.98 4.33 -1.79
C MET A 33 2.22 4.23 -0.91
N GLN A 34 2.28 3.23 -0.01
CA GLN A 34 3.48 3.00 0.81
C GLN A 34 4.72 2.75 -0.04
N HIS A 35 4.60 1.89 -1.05
CA HIS A 35 5.68 1.62 -2.01
C HIS A 35 6.18 2.91 -2.67
N HIS A 36 5.25 3.71 -3.19
CA HIS A 36 5.59 4.95 -3.88
C HIS A 36 6.29 5.94 -2.94
N PHE A 37 5.71 6.21 -1.77
CA PHE A 37 6.29 7.18 -0.84
C PHE A 37 7.65 6.75 -0.28
N HIS A 38 7.83 5.47 0.09
CA HIS A 38 9.14 5.00 0.53
C HIS A 38 10.18 5.08 -0.59
N THR A 39 9.80 4.79 -1.84
CA THR A 39 10.72 4.90 -2.99
C THR A 39 11.17 6.34 -3.19
N GLU A 40 10.24 7.31 -3.15
CA GLU A 40 10.58 8.73 -3.26
C GLU A 40 11.45 9.20 -2.09
N GLU A 41 11.15 8.78 -0.87
CA GLU A 41 11.93 9.12 0.31
C GLU A 41 13.37 8.56 0.22
N ILE A 42 13.54 7.29 -0.16
CA ILE A 42 14.85 6.67 -0.42
C ILE A 42 15.63 7.49 -1.44
N ASN A 43 15.00 7.87 -2.55
CA ASN A 43 15.66 8.64 -3.60
C ASN A 43 16.14 10.00 -3.08
N LEU A 44 15.34 10.68 -2.24
CA LEU A 44 15.73 11.94 -1.61
C LEU A 44 16.91 11.75 -0.65
N LEU A 45 16.89 10.71 0.17
CA LEU A 45 17.97 10.40 1.11
C LEU A 45 19.29 10.09 0.39
N ILE A 46 19.26 9.27 -0.66
CA ILE A 46 20.42 8.95 -1.50
C ILE A 46 20.97 10.24 -2.13
N ARG A 47 20.11 11.05 -2.76
CA ARG A 47 20.53 12.31 -3.38
C ARG A 47 21.16 13.25 -2.35
N GLY A 48 20.61 13.32 -1.15
CA GLY A 48 21.15 14.11 -0.05
C GLY A 48 22.53 13.65 0.40
N ALA A 49 22.72 12.34 0.60
CA ALA A 49 24.02 11.78 0.98
C ALA A 49 25.08 12.00 -0.11
N VAL A 50 24.73 11.74 -1.38
CA VAL A 50 25.62 11.98 -2.52
C VAL A 50 26.00 13.46 -2.63
N ALA A 51 25.05 14.38 -2.46
CA ALA A 51 25.33 15.81 -2.51
C ALA A 51 26.25 16.31 -1.39
N ARG A 52 26.32 15.59 -0.27
CA ARG A 52 27.20 15.89 0.88
C ARG A 52 28.50 15.07 0.89
N ASP A 53 28.73 14.24 -0.13
CA ASP A 53 29.85 13.29 -0.19
C ASP A 53 29.90 12.34 1.03
N GLU A 54 28.72 11.99 1.54
CA GLU A 54 28.57 11.07 2.68
C GLU A 54 28.42 9.62 2.18
N ASN A 55 29.14 8.70 2.81
CA ASN A 55 28.89 7.28 2.62
C ASN A 55 27.57 6.90 3.28
N TYR A 56 26.78 6.05 2.63
CA TYR A 56 25.51 5.59 3.17
C TYR A 56 25.32 4.09 2.98
N GLU A 57 24.40 3.54 3.77
CA GLU A 57 23.93 2.17 3.69
C GLU A 57 22.40 2.17 3.62
N LEU A 58 21.88 1.51 2.59
CA LEU A 58 20.46 1.28 2.38
C LEU A 58 20.18 -0.22 2.47
N VAL A 59 19.23 -0.60 3.33
CA VAL A 59 18.74 -1.98 3.44
C VAL A 59 17.23 -1.98 3.21
N ILE A 60 16.77 -2.71 2.20
CA ILE A 60 15.35 -2.91 1.94
C ILE A 60 14.91 -4.17 2.70
N HIS A 61 13.91 -4.02 3.56
CA HIS A 61 13.35 -5.11 4.38
C HIS A 61 12.13 -5.75 3.75
N ASN A 62 11.41 -5.01 2.90
CA ASN A 62 10.23 -5.49 2.20
C ASN A 62 10.16 -4.89 0.80
N GLU A 63 10.19 -5.74 -0.23
CA GLU A 63 10.16 -5.30 -1.62
C GLU A 63 8.79 -4.78 -2.08
N LEU A 64 7.70 -5.28 -1.49
CA LEU A 64 6.34 -4.89 -1.84
C LEU A 64 6.04 -3.47 -1.41
N THR A 65 6.35 -3.10 -0.16
CA THR A 65 6.12 -1.76 0.38
C THR A 65 7.34 -0.87 0.30
N LYS A 66 8.50 -1.39 -0.12
CA LYS A 66 9.80 -0.71 -0.07
C LYS A 66 10.20 -0.23 1.33
N ALA A 67 9.70 -0.88 2.38
CA ALA A 67 10.12 -0.57 3.75
C ALA A 67 11.64 -0.79 3.88
N TYR A 68 12.32 0.18 4.50
CA TYR A 68 13.78 0.26 4.44
C TYR A 68 14.40 0.79 5.74
N SER A 69 15.72 0.68 5.84
CA SER A 69 16.54 1.44 6.77
C SER A 69 17.66 2.13 6.03
N PHE A 70 17.90 3.40 6.36
CA PHE A 70 18.95 4.21 5.78
C PHE A 70 19.86 4.75 6.89
N ARG A 71 21.18 4.61 6.71
CA ARG A 71 22.19 5.07 7.67
C ARG A 71 23.34 5.75 6.95
N ILE A 72 23.85 6.84 7.52
CA ILE A 72 25.12 7.46 7.11
C ILE A 72 26.27 6.72 7.81
N LYS A 73 27.38 6.50 7.10
CA LYS A 73 28.61 5.86 7.59
C LYS A 73 29.74 6.87 7.77
#